data_AF-A0A349MHE0-F1
#
_entry.id   AF-A0A349MHE0-F1
#
_cell.length_a   1.000
_cell.length_b   1.000
_cell.length_c   1.000
_cell.angle_alpha   90.00
_cell.angle_beta   90.00
_cell.angle_gamma   90.00
#
_symmetry.space_group_name_H-M   'P 1'
#
loop_
_entity.id
_entity.type
_entity.pdbx_description
1 polymer ?
#
loop_
_entity_poly.entity_id
_entity_poly.type
_entity_poly.pdbx_seq_one_letter_code
_entity_poly.pdbx_strand_id
1 'polypeptide(L)' 'MKTSEIRGLSGEELGEKLKGLYKEAFNLRFRHATAQLENSSMIRKVRRDIAKIKTIVSEKERSEGKEI' A
#
# COMPACT_ATOMS: atom_id res chain seq x y z
N MET A 1 4.43 3.41 6.39
CA MET A 1 5.18 2.17 6.70
C MET A 1 6.66 2.30 6.36
N LYS A 2 7.54 1.61 7.12
CA LYS A 2 8.96 1.46 6.78
C LYS A 2 9.12 0.40 5.70
N THR A 3 10.08 0.60 4.80
CA THR A 3 10.33 -0.31 3.67
C THR A 3 10.90 -1.66 4.12
N SER A 4 11.67 -1.68 5.20
CA SER A 4 12.21 -2.89 5.83
C SER A 4 11.11 -3.88 6.26
N GLU A 5 10.07 -3.37 6.92
CA GLU A 5 8.91 -4.17 7.36
C GLU A 5 8.16 -4.78 6.17
N ILE A 6 8.05 -4.05 5.06
CA ILE A 6 7.34 -4.52 3.87
C ILE A 6 8.15 -5.63 3.15
N ARG A 7 9.48 -5.53 3.12
CA ARG A 7 10.32 -6.56 2.48
C ARG A 7 10.24 -7.91 3.20
N GLY A 8 10.10 -7.89 4.53
CA GLY A 8 9.99 -9.10 5.35
C GLY A 8 8.66 -9.85 5.27
N LEU A 9 7.63 -9.28 4.63
CA LEU A 9 6.32 -9.93 4.47
C LEU A 9 6.32 -10.93 3.30
N SER A 10 5.52 -11.99 3.42
CA SER A 10 5.28 -12.95 2.34
C SER A 10 4.49 -12.34 1.18
N GLY A 11 4.49 -12.98 0.01
CA GLY A 11 3.70 -12.51 -1.15
C GLY A 11 2.19 -12.41 -0.84
N GLU A 12 1.66 -13.37 -0.07
CA GLU A 12 0.25 -13.39 0.35
C GLU A 12 -0.05 -12.27 1.35
N GLU A 13 0.81 -12.08 2.35
CA GLU A 13 0.67 -11.00 3.35
C GLU A 13 0.74 -9.61 2.70
N LEU A 14 1.61 -9.44 1.69
CA LEU A 14 1.67 -8.21 0.90
C LEU A 14 0.35 -7.96 0.17
N GLY A 15 -0.25 -9.00 -0.40
CA GLY A 15 -1.55 -8.94 -1.06
C GLY A 15 -2.69 -8.56 -0.11
N GLU A 16 -2.76 -9.18 1.06
CA GLU A 16 -3.75 -8.84 2.08
C GLU A 16 -3.61 -7.41 2.58
N LYS A 17 -2.37 -6.97 2.84
CA LYS A 17 -2.08 -5.62 3.31
C LYS A 17 -2.42 -4.57 2.25
N LEU A 18 -2.18 -4.88 0.98
CA LEU A 18 -2.59 -4.04 -0.15
C LEU A 18 -4.11 -3.86 -0.18
N LYS A 19 -4.89 -4.94 -0.02
CA LYS A 19 -6.36 -4.89 0.05
C LYS A 19 -6.84 -4.03 1.23
N GLY A 20 -6.23 -4.19 2.40
CA GLY A 20 -6.53 -3.37 3.58
C GLY A 20 -6.29 -1.87 3.32
N LEU A 21 -5.14 -1.51 2.76
CA LEU A 21 -4.81 -0.13 2.44
C LEU A 21 -5.71 0.48 1.36
N TYR A 22 -6.20 -0.30 0.39
CA TYR A 22 -7.19 0.19 -0.56
C TYR A 22 -8.53 0.51 0.10
N LYS A 23 -8.99 -0.33 1.02
CA LYS A 23 -10.22 -0.07 1.79
C LYS A 23 -10.06 1.17 2.67
N GLU A 24 -8.91 1.33 3.31
CA GLU A 24 -8.57 2.52 4.09
C GLU A 24 -8.54 3.78 3.21
N ALA A 25 -7.90 3.71 2.03
CA ALA A 25 -7.87 4.81 1.08
C ALA A 25 -9.27 5.23 0.61
N PHE A 26 -10.15 4.25 0.37
CA PHE A 26 -11.55 4.52 0.03
C PHE A 26 -12.28 5.24 1.17
N ASN A 27 -12.16 4.75 2.40
CA ASN A 27 -12.75 5.38 3.58
C ASN A 27 -12.22 6.81 3.80
N LEU A 28 -10.92 7.03 3.59
CA LEU A 28 -10.32 8.36 3.72
C LEU A 28 -10.80 9.32 2.62
N ARG A 29 -10.96 8.85 1.37
CA ARG A 29 -11.55 9.65 0.29
C ARG A 29 -13.02 9.97 0.57
N PHE A 30 -13.77 9.03 1.12
CA PHE A 30 -15.16 9.23 1.51
C PHE A 30 -15.28 10.30 2.62
N ARG A 31 -14.49 10.16 3.69
CA ARG A 31 -14.42 11.16 4.79
C ARG A 31 -13.96 12.54 4.31
N HIS A 32 -13.07 12.59 3.34
CA HIS A 32 -12.64 13.85 2.72
C HIS A 32 -13.77 14.50 1.92
N ALA A 33 -14.55 13.70 1.18
CA ALA A 33 -15.70 14.19 0.44
C ALA A 33 -16.82 14.71 1.36
N THR A 34 -17.00 14.10 2.53
CA THR A 34 -17.96 14.58 3.54
C THR A 34 -17.43 15.72 4.42
N ALA A 35 -16.24 16.27 4.12
CA ALA A 35 -15.56 17.31 4.90
C ALA A 35 -15.31 16.96 6.38
N GLN A 36 -15.36 15.68 6.75
CA GLN A 36 -15.15 15.16 8.10
C GLN A 36 -13.71 14.67 8.33
N LEU A 37 -12.79 14.96 7.40
CA LEU A 37 -11.41 14.52 7.50
C LEU A 37 -10.54 15.59 8.16
N GLU A 38 -10.22 15.39 9.43
CA GLU A 38 -9.35 16.29 10.21
C GLU A 38 -7.91 16.33 9.66
N ASN A 39 -7.44 15.23 9.05
CA ASN A 39 -6.06 15.13 8.57
C ASN A 39 -5.96 14.60 7.12
N SER A 40 -5.92 15.52 6.16
CA SER A 40 -5.76 15.23 4.73
C SER A 40 -4.42 14.60 4.37
N SER A 41 -3.39 14.76 5.21
CA SER A 41 -2.07 14.14 4.99
C SER A 41 -2.12 12.61 5.04
N MET A 42 -3.12 12.05 5.72
CA MET A 42 -3.34 10.60 5.80
C MET A 42 -3.63 9.98 4.44
N ILE A 43 -4.36 10.67 3.56
CA ILE A 43 -4.61 10.19 2.18
C ILE A 43 -3.28 10.04 1.44
N ARG A 44 -2.39 11.04 1.56
CA ARG A 44 -1.07 11.00 0.92
C ARG A 44 -0.20 9.88 1.51
N LYS A 45 -0.26 9.67 2.83
CA LYS A 45 0.47 8.60 3.52
C LYS A 45 0.05 7.22 3.03
N VAL A 46 -1.25 6.94 3.00
CA VAL A 46 -1.81 5.65 2.54
C VAL A 46 -1.47 5.41 1.06
N ARG A 47 -1.58 6.44 0.20
CA ARG A 47 -1.15 6.33 -1.20
C ARG A 47 0.32 5.96 -1.37
N ARG A 48 1.22 6.55 -0.57
CA ARG A 48 2.65 6.21 -0.59
C ARG A 48 2.90 4.79 -0.09
N ASP A 49 2.17 4.36 0.93
CA ASP A 49 2.33 3.01 1.47
C ASP A 49 1.85 1.94 0.45
N ILE A 50 0.76 2.18 -0.27
CA ILE A 50 0.34 1.34 -1.42
C ILE A 50 1.44 1.28 -2.50
N ALA A 51 2.03 2.43 -2.85
CA ALA A 51 3.08 2.49 -3.86
C ALA A 51 4.31 1.67 -3.44
N LYS A 52 4.76 1.78 -2.19
CA LYS A 52 5.90 1.01 -1.66
C LYS A 52 5.67 -0.49 -1.73
N ILE A 53 4.47 -0.96 -1.36
CA ILE A 53 4.13 -2.39 -1.43
C ILE A 53 4.17 -2.86 -2.88
N LYS A 54 3.56 -2.12 -3.81
CA LYS A 54 3.61 -2.46 -5.24
C LYS A 54 5.03 -2.51 -5.79
N THR A 55 5.88 -1.56 -5.40
CA THR A 55 7.30 -1.57 -5.80
C THR A 55 7.99 -2.81 -5.29
N ILE A 56 7.80 -3.20 -4.03
CA ILE A 56 8.45 -4.40 -3.46
C ILE A 56 7.91 -5.69 -4.09
N VAL A 57 6.62 -5.77 -4.38
CA VAL A 57 6.05 -6.90 -5.12
C VAL A 57 6.70 -7.01 -6.50
N SER A 58 6.82 -5.90 -7.23
CA SER A 58 7.47 -5.88 -8.54
C SER A 58 8.98 -6.16 -8.45
N GLU A 59 9.67 -5.69 -7.40
CA GLU A 59 11.08 -6.03 -7.12
C GLU A 59 11.22 -7.55 -6.90
N LYS A 60 10.32 -8.16 -6.11
CA LYS A 60 10.30 -9.61 -5.86
C LYS A 60 10.04 -10.40 -7.14
N GLU A 61 9.01 -10.04 -7.90
CA GLU A 61 8.68 -10.66 -9.20
C GLU A 61 9.85 -10.57 -10.19
N ARG A 62 10.57 -9.44 -10.22
CA ARG A 62 11.73 -9.25 -11.09
C ARG A 62 12.97 -10.02 -10.60
N SER A 63 13.12 -10.20 -9.29
CA SER A 63 14.21 -11.00 -8.71
C SER A 63 13.98 -12.50 -8.79
N GLU A 64 12.72 -12.94 -8.73
CA GLU A 64 12.33 -14.36 -8.83
C GLU A 64 12.34 -14.89 -10.26
N GLY A 65 12.70 -14.06 -11.25
CA GLY A 65 13.04 -14.55 -12.57
C GLY A 65 11.92 -15.31 -13.26
N LYS A 66 10.95 -14.59 -13.82
CA LYS A 66 10.52 -14.99 -15.16
C LYS A 66 11.70 -14.70 -16.11
N GLU A 67 12.63 -15.64 -16.15
CA GLU A 67 13.56 -15.80 -17.25
C GLU A 67 12.73 -15.84 -18.54
N ILE A 68 13.06 -14.96 -19.48
CA ILE A 68 12.52 -14.96 -20.84
C ILE A 68 13.24 -16.05 -21.62
#